data_AF-A0A382CMT2-F1
#
_entry.id   AF-A0A382CMT2-F1
#
_cell.length_a   1.000
_cell.length_b   1.000
_cell.length_c   1.000
_cell.angle_alpha   90.00
_cell.angle_beta   90.00
_cell.angle_gamma   90.00
#
_symmetry.space_group_name_H-M   'P 1'
#
loop_
_entity.id
_entity.type
_entity.pdbx_description
1 polymer ?
#
loop_
_entity_poly.entity_id
_entity_poly.type
_entity_poly.pdbx_seq_one_letter_code
_entity_poly.pdbx_strand_id
1 'polypeptide(L)'
;LDVINMGYIIPLWCDYKVTKQEDGQLNWQLPSTRALGGSAQYGAGTHPHDQISGYPFDEDTYNGSFKFQNPWEVKTAKGYSCIMIHPFYNKHPNLQVLTGSVDTDYYHEMHVNSFFTAPVNETVLFEYGMPLVQIIPYKREEFEMEALAGDHRVRENILTQYIHNSIFAPQHYRKTLSPKRYK
;
A
#
# COMPACT_ATOMS: atom_id res chain seq x y z
N LEU A 1 7.80 -8.15 16.30
CA LEU A 1 7.82 -7.56 14.95
C LEU A 1 6.41 -7.75 14.42
N ASP A 2 5.58 -6.72 14.56
CA ASP A 2 4.13 -6.92 14.73
C ASP A 2 3.40 -7.14 13.42
N VAL A 3 3.91 -6.55 12.33
CA VAL A 3 3.38 -6.68 10.96
C VAL A 3 3.26 -8.13 10.48
N ILE A 4 4.13 -9.04 10.93
CA ILE A 4 4.08 -10.46 10.55
C ILE A 4 2.82 -11.15 11.11
N ASN A 5 2.33 -10.67 12.26
CA ASN A 5 1.15 -11.21 12.93
C ASN A 5 -0.14 -10.45 12.55
N MET A 6 -0.06 -9.48 11.65
CA MET A 6 -1.23 -8.70 11.22
C MET A 6 -1.93 -9.38 10.04
N GLY A 7 -3.22 -9.64 10.22
CA GLY A 7 -4.06 -10.11 9.12
C GLY A 7 -3.78 -11.55 8.69
N TYR A 8 -3.97 -11.82 7.40
CA TYR A 8 -3.92 -13.16 6.83
C TYR A 8 -3.13 -13.17 5.52
N ILE A 9 -2.41 -14.26 5.27
CA ILE A 9 -1.82 -14.52 3.96
C ILE A 9 -2.81 -15.33 3.14
N ILE A 10 -3.11 -14.84 1.94
CA ILE A 10 -3.72 -15.66 0.90
C ILE A 10 -2.59 -16.24 0.05
N PRO A 11 -2.39 -17.58 0.05
CA PRO A 11 -1.43 -18.22 -0.83
C PRO A 11 -1.96 -18.29 -2.26
N LEU A 12 -1.06 -18.42 -3.23
CA LEU A 12 -1.43 -18.67 -4.61
C LEU A 12 -2.11 -20.05 -4.75
N TRP A 13 -3.24 -20.11 -5.45
CA TRP A 13 -4.14 -21.28 -5.48
C TRP A 13 -3.86 -22.27 -6.61
N CYS A 14 -3.00 -21.92 -7.57
CA CYS A 14 -2.47 -22.83 -8.58
C CYS A 14 -1.18 -22.26 -9.17
N ASP A 15 -0.47 -23.07 -9.96
CA ASP A 15 0.71 -22.59 -10.68
C ASP A 15 0.31 -21.61 -11.80
N TYR A 16 1.09 -20.55 -11.97
CA TYR A 16 0.98 -19.66 -13.13
C TYR A 16 2.32 -19.55 -13.83
N LYS A 17 2.35 -19.79 -15.13
CA LYS A 17 3.48 -19.43 -15.99
C LYS A 17 3.14 -18.13 -16.69
N VAL A 18 3.92 -17.08 -16.47
CA VAL A 18 3.68 -15.76 -17.08
C VAL A 18 4.89 -15.38 -17.91
N THR A 19 4.67 -14.82 -19.10
CA THR A 19 5.72 -14.41 -20.03
C THR A 19 5.37 -13.07 -20.65
N LYS A 20 6.30 -12.12 -20.61
CA LYS A 20 6.22 -10.87 -21.35
C LYS A 20 6.66 -11.12 -22.79
N GLN A 21 5.77 -10.88 -23.75
CA GLN A 21 6.02 -11.11 -25.18
C GLN A 21 6.74 -9.90 -25.80
N GLU A 22 7.25 -10.07 -27.04
CA GLU A 22 7.94 -9.01 -27.79
C GLU A 22 7.05 -7.79 -28.10
N ASP A 23 5.74 -7.99 -28.19
CA ASP A 23 4.74 -6.93 -28.37
C ASP A 23 4.42 -6.16 -27.08
N GLY A 24 5.09 -6.52 -25.96
CA GLY A 24 4.89 -5.95 -24.64
C GLY A 24 3.67 -6.49 -23.89
N GLN A 25 2.88 -7.40 -24.48
CA GLN A 25 1.75 -8.03 -23.80
C GLN A 25 2.17 -9.19 -22.90
N LEU A 26 1.29 -9.56 -21.98
CA LEU A 26 1.47 -10.75 -21.16
C LEU A 26 0.72 -11.94 -21.75
N ASN A 27 1.41 -13.07 -21.81
CA ASN A 27 0.79 -14.38 -21.99
C ASN A 27 0.92 -15.16 -20.68
N TRP A 28 -0.11 -15.92 -20.33
CA TRP A 28 -0.07 -16.76 -19.14
C TRP A 28 -0.71 -18.12 -19.37
N GLN A 29 -0.18 -19.12 -18.66
CA GLN A 29 -0.67 -20.48 -18.66
C GLN A 29 -0.96 -20.91 -17.23
N LEU A 30 -2.04 -21.66 -17.08
CA LEU A 30 -2.48 -22.29 -15.83
C LEU A 30 -2.67 -23.79 -16.08
N PRO A 31 -2.67 -24.63 -15.03
CA PRO A 31 -3.09 -26.01 -15.13
C PRO A 31 -4.47 -26.12 -15.81
N SER A 32 -4.68 -27.21 -16.55
CA SER A 32 -5.94 -27.41 -17.29
C SER A 32 -7.15 -27.22 -16.37
N THR A 33 -8.25 -26.67 -16.89
CA THR A 33 -9.52 -26.52 -16.13
C THR A 33 -9.97 -27.82 -15.48
N ARG A 34 -9.74 -28.98 -16.13
CA ARG A 34 -9.99 -30.31 -15.55
C ARG A 34 -9.14 -30.59 -14.30
N ALA A 35 -7.88 -30.20 -14.31
CA ALA A 35 -6.99 -30.33 -13.14
C ALA A 35 -7.36 -29.35 -12.01
N LEU A 36 -8.05 -28.26 -12.35
CA LEU A 36 -8.59 -27.28 -11.41
C LEU A 36 -10.07 -27.54 -11.06
N GLY A 37 -10.53 -28.79 -11.15
CA GLY A 37 -11.89 -29.18 -10.74
C GLY A 37 -13.03 -28.67 -11.64
N GLY A 38 -12.73 -28.21 -12.86
CA GLY A 38 -13.71 -27.75 -13.85
C GLY A 38 -14.18 -26.31 -13.68
N SER A 39 -13.63 -25.56 -12.72
CA SER A 39 -14.00 -24.16 -12.46
C SER A 39 -13.17 -23.18 -13.30
N ALA A 40 -13.82 -22.19 -13.92
CA ALA A 40 -13.18 -21.10 -14.64
C ALA A 40 -12.66 -19.98 -13.71
N GLN A 41 -12.77 -20.15 -12.38
CA GLN A 41 -12.53 -19.09 -11.39
C GLN A 41 -11.05 -18.80 -11.11
N TYR A 42 -10.12 -19.59 -11.65
CA TYR A 42 -8.68 -19.46 -11.40
C TYR A 42 -7.95 -18.75 -12.55
N GLY A 43 -8.63 -17.86 -13.26
CA GLY A 43 -8.03 -17.13 -14.36
C GLY A 43 -7.07 -16.04 -13.91
N ALA A 44 -6.50 -15.38 -14.90
CA ALA A 44 -5.81 -14.12 -14.73
C ALA A 44 -6.23 -13.17 -15.85
N GLY A 45 -5.95 -11.90 -15.68
CA GLY A 45 -6.19 -10.89 -16.69
C GLY A 45 -5.19 -9.76 -16.58
N THR A 46 -5.30 -8.79 -17.49
CA THR A 46 -4.50 -7.57 -17.45
C THR A 46 -5.40 -6.34 -17.39
N HIS A 47 -4.87 -5.28 -16.80
CA HIS A 47 -5.40 -3.93 -16.97
C HIS A 47 -4.43 -3.12 -17.83
N PRO A 48 -4.94 -2.34 -18.83
CA PRO A 48 -4.09 -1.63 -19.78
C PRO A 48 -3.37 -0.45 -19.12
N HIS A 49 -2.25 -0.06 -19.74
CA HIS A 49 -1.41 1.08 -19.38
C HIS A 49 -2.22 2.36 -19.06
N ASP A 50 -3.29 2.62 -19.82
CA ASP A 50 -4.07 3.85 -19.71
C ASP A 50 -4.65 4.11 -18.31
N GLN A 51 -4.85 3.07 -17.51
CA GLN A 51 -5.36 3.21 -16.13
C GLN A 51 -4.28 3.72 -15.15
N ILE A 52 -3.00 3.60 -15.50
CA ILE A 52 -1.85 3.84 -14.62
C ILE A 52 -0.69 4.53 -15.38
N SER A 53 -1.03 5.36 -16.37
CA SER A 53 -0.07 5.97 -17.30
C SER A 53 0.93 6.94 -16.66
N GLY A 54 0.65 7.41 -15.43
CA GLY A 54 1.57 8.24 -14.65
C GLY A 54 2.59 7.46 -13.83
N TYR A 55 2.53 6.13 -13.81
CA TYR A 55 3.46 5.30 -13.05
C TYR A 55 4.78 5.14 -13.83
N PRO A 56 5.95 5.36 -13.19
CA PRO A 56 7.24 5.21 -13.86
C PRO A 56 7.64 3.72 -13.89
N PHE A 57 7.18 2.99 -14.90
CA PHE A 57 7.56 1.58 -15.09
C PHE A 57 9.04 1.42 -15.42
N ASP A 58 9.67 0.42 -14.81
CA ASP A 58 11.00 -0.04 -15.23
C ASP A 58 10.92 -0.73 -16.60
N GLU A 59 12.03 -0.76 -17.35
CA GLU A 59 12.12 -1.36 -18.69
C GLU A 59 11.59 -2.81 -18.74
N ASP A 60 11.90 -3.60 -17.71
CA ASP A 60 11.48 -5.00 -17.65
C ASP A 60 10.06 -5.20 -17.09
N THR A 61 9.43 -4.16 -16.58
CA THR A 61 8.10 -4.24 -15.99
C THR A 61 7.02 -4.10 -17.07
N TYR A 62 5.98 -4.92 -16.98
CA TYR A 62 4.81 -4.77 -17.83
C TYR A 62 4.14 -3.41 -17.60
N ASN A 63 3.90 -2.67 -18.68
CA ASN A 63 3.24 -1.35 -18.67
C ASN A 63 1.73 -1.49 -18.46
N GLY A 64 1.34 -2.02 -17.31
CA GLY A 64 -0.02 -2.38 -16.95
C GLY A 64 -0.03 -3.08 -15.60
N SER A 65 -1.15 -3.72 -15.25
CA SER A 65 -1.17 -4.63 -14.10
C SER A 65 -1.58 -6.03 -14.53
N PHE A 66 -0.94 -7.02 -13.92
CA PHE A 66 -1.33 -8.42 -13.98
C PHE A 66 -2.24 -8.73 -12.81
N LYS A 67 -3.44 -9.24 -13.08
CA LYS A 67 -4.49 -9.48 -12.09
C LYS A 67 -4.74 -10.97 -11.93
N PHE A 68 -4.47 -11.50 -10.74
CA PHE A 68 -4.90 -12.83 -10.37
C PHE A 68 -6.37 -12.82 -9.96
N GLN A 69 -7.19 -13.66 -10.59
CA GLN A 69 -8.59 -13.80 -10.19
C GLN A 69 -8.69 -14.66 -8.94
N ASN A 70 -8.79 -13.98 -7.80
CA ASN A 70 -8.95 -14.63 -6.50
C ASN A 70 -10.23 -15.48 -6.45
N PRO A 71 -10.13 -16.80 -6.18
CA PRO A 71 -11.30 -17.68 -6.06
C PRO A 71 -12.00 -17.58 -4.70
N TRP A 72 -11.43 -16.86 -3.74
CA TRP A 72 -11.99 -16.67 -2.41
C TRP A 72 -12.65 -15.31 -2.27
N GLU A 73 -13.76 -15.29 -1.54
CA GLU A 73 -14.40 -14.06 -1.08
C GLU A 73 -13.85 -13.65 0.29
N VAL A 74 -13.68 -12.35 0.50
CA VAL A 74 -13.27 -11.78 1.78
C VAL A 74 -14.39 -10.92 2.31
N LYS A 75 -14.96 -11.34 3.45
CA LYS A 75 -16.08 -10.65 4.09
C LYS A 75 -15.71 -10.21 5.49
N THR A 76 -15.96 -8.95 5.79
CA THR A 76 -15.78 -8.39 7.14
C THR A 76 -17.09 -7.90 7.73
N ALA A 77 -17.07 -7.57 9.03
CA ALA A 77 -18.22 -6.98 9.68
C ALA A 77 -18.48 -5.55 9.17
N LYS A 78 -19.72 -5.07 9.28
CA LYS A 78 -20.08 -3.70 8.87
C LYS A 78 -19.12 -2.65 9.45
N GLY A 79 -18.65 -1.73 8.61
CA GLY A 79 -17.70 -0.68 8.96
C GLY A 79 -16.22 -1.08 8.82
N TYR A 80 -15.93 -2.31 8.42
CA TYR A 80 -14.55 -2.76 8.18
C TYR A 80 -14.20 -2.73 6.70
N SER A 81 -12.90 -2.57 6.45
CA SER A 81 -12.27 -2.73 5.14
C SER A 81 -11.03 -3.59 5.32
N CYS A 82 -10.46 -4.04 4.22
CA CYS A 82 -9.19 -4.77 4.21
C CYS A 82 -8.17 -4.02 3.36
N ILE A 83 -6.96 -3.87 3.89
CA ILE A 83 -5.79 -3.50 3.07
C ILE A 83 -5.24 -4.78 2.45
N MET A 84 -5.08 -4.77 1.15
CA MET A 84 -4.28 -5.72 0.40
C MET A 84 -2.88 -5.14 0.23
N ILE A 85 -1.86 -5.92 0.57
CA ILE A 85 -0.47 -5.49 0.43
C ILE A 85 0.42 -6.68 0.07
N HIS A 86 1.52 -6.40 -0.61
CA HIS A 86 2.55 -7.41 -0.83
C HIS A 86 3.09 -7.89 0.53
N PRO A 87 3.27 -9.20 0.75
CA PRO A 87 3.79 -9.70 2.03
C PRO A 87 5.14 -9.07 2.38
N PHE A 88 5.21 -8.39 3.52
CA PHE A 88 6.36 -7.53 3.89
C PHE A 88 7.72 -8.26 3.89
N TYR A 89 7.72 -9.54 4.25
CA TYR A 89 8.94 -10.35 4.41
C TYR A 89 9.02 -11.53 3.43
N ASN A 90 8.14 -11.57 2.43
CA ASN A 90 8.19 -12.56 1.35
C ASN A 90 8.16 -11.85 0.00
N LYS A 91 9.24 -11.11 -0.28
CA LYS A 91 9.40 -10.40 -1.54
C LYS A 91 9.58 -11.39 -2.69
N HIS A 92 9.00 -11.06 -3.85
CA HIS A 92 9.22 -11.81 -5.07
C HIS A 92 9.91 -10.91 -6.12
N PRO A 93 11.00 -11.36 -6.79
CA PRO A 93 11.75 -10.52 -7.73
C PRO A 93 10.93 -10.10 -8.96
N ASN A 94 10.01 -10.96 -9.41
CA ASN A 94 9.21 -10.72 -10.61
C ASN A 94 7.78 -10.25 -10.33
N LEU A 95 7.41 -10.04 -9.05
CA LEU A 95 6.02 -9.78 -8.69
C LEU A 95 5.91 -8.82 -7.50
N GLN A 96 5.19 -7.72 -7.71
CA GLN A 96 4.83 -6.78 -6.64
C GLN A 96 3.33 -6.59 -6.62
N VAL A 97 2.68 -6.91 -5.51
CA VAL A 97 1.24 -6.65 -5.35
C VAL A 97 1.00 -5.15 -5.18
N LEU A 98 0.03 -4.62 -5.93
CA LEU A 98 -0.41 -3.23 -5.78
C LEU A 98 -1.15 -3.12 -4.45
N THR A 99 -0.71 -2.17 -3.63
CA THR A 99 -1.37 -1.92 -2.35
C THR A 99 -2.72 -1.26 -2.60
N GLY A 100 -3.77 -1.79 -2.01
CA GLY A 100 -5.13 -1.28 -2.17
C GLY A 100 -5.96 -1.47 -0.92
N SER A 101 -7.01 -0.68 -0.78
CA SER A 101 -8.02 -0.89 0.26
C SER A 101 -9.36 -1.23 -0.38
N VAL A 102 -10.03 -2.23 0.17
CA VAL A 102 -11.33 -2.72 -0.30
C VAL A 102 -12.30 -2.75 0.87
N ASP A 103 -13.48 -2.16 0.68
CA ASP A 103 -14.59 -2.18 1.62
C ASP A 103 -15.27 -3.56 1.62
N THR A 104 -14.64 -4.51 2.31
CA THR A 104 -15.00 -5.93 2.31
C THR A 104 -16.31 -6.25 3.05
N ASP A 105 -16.91 -5.25 3.70
CA ASP A 105 -18.26 -5.34 4.25
C ASP A 105 -19.36 -5.15 3.19
N TYR A 106 -19.04 -4.52 2.05
CA TYR A 106 -19.92 -4.36 0.89
C TYR A 106 -19.50 -5.20 -0.32
N TYR A 107 -18.21 -5.19 -0.68
CA TYR A 107 -17.66 -5.88 -1.85
C TYR A 107 -16.82 -7.07 -1.40
N HIS A 108 -17.28 -8.29 -1.68
CA HIS A 108 -16.61 -9.50 -1.18
C HIS A 108 -15.61 -10.09 -2.17
N GLU A 109 -15.71 -9.71 -3.45
CA GLU A 109 -14.74 -10.09 -4.49
C GLU A 109 -13.47 -9.25 -4.37
N MET A 110 -12.32 -9.93 -4.30
CA MET A 110 -11.05 -9.26 -4.06
C MET A 110 -9.92 -9.88 -4.89
N HIS A 111 -9.89 -9.55 -6.18
CA HIS A 111 -8.81 -9.94 -7.08
C HIS A 111 -7.49 -9.22 -6.76
N VAL A 112 -6.36 -9.86 -7.06
CA VAL A 112 -5.03 -9.35 -6.70
C VAL A 112 -4.38 -8.70 -7.92
N ASN A 113 -4.33 -7.37 -7.95
CA ASN A 113 -3.57 -6.63 -8.95
C ASN A 113 -2.08 -6.58 -8.57
N SER A 114 -1.21 -6.74 -9.56
CA SER A 114 0.24 -6.79 -9.36
C SER A 114 0.99 -6.18 -10.54
N PHE A 115 2.21 -5.70 -10.27
CA PHE A 115 3.21 -5.47 -11.29
C PHE A 115 3.97 -6.77 -11.53
N PHE A 116 4.18 -7.07 -12.81
CA PHE A 116 4.96 -8.21 -13.27
C PHE A 116 6.22 -7.69 -13.96
N THR A 117 7.38 -8.20 -13.54
CA THR A 117 8.69 -7.76 -14.06
C THR A 117 9.50 -8.96 -14.51
N ALA A 118 9.82 -9.01 -15.79
CA ALA A 118 10.69 -10.03 -16.36
C ALA A 118 11.24 -9.57 -17.72
N PRO A 119 12.42 -10.04 -18.13
CA PRO A 119 12.90 -9.88 -19.50
C PRO A 119 11.88 -10.40 -20.52
N VAL A 120 11.92 -9.82 -21.73
CA VAL A 120 11.10 -10.27 -22.85
C VAL A 120 11.41 -11.75 -23.16
N ASN A 121 10.35 -12.53 -23.44
CA ASN A 121 10.38 -13.96 -23.71
C ASN A 121 10.86 -14.85 -22.54
N GLU A 122 11.10 -14.30 -21.35
CA GLU A 122 11.37 -15.09 -20.16
C GLU A 122 10.06 -15.54 -19.48
N THR A 123 9.94 -16.84 -19.25
CA THR A 123 8.80 -17.42 -18.53
C THR A 123 9.12 -17.53 -17.05
N VAL A 124 8.35 -16.80 -16.23
CA VAL A 124 8.38 -16.91 -14.77
C VAL A 124 7.30 -17.89 -14.31
N LEU A 125 7.68 -18.83 -13.46
CA LEU A 125 6.76 -19.73 -12.77
C LEU A 125 6.44 -19.16 -11.37
N PHE A 126 5.18 -18.89 -11.12
CA PHE A 126 4.65 -18.66 -9.78
C PHE A 126 4.05 -19.96 -9.26
N GLU A 127 4.63 -20.50 -8.18
CA GLU A 127 4.28 -21.82 -7.67
C GLU A 127 3.06 -21.76 -6.73
N TYR A 128 2.23 -22.79 -6.80
CA TYR A 128 1.16 -23.04 -5.85
C TYR A 128 1.67 -22.94 -4.40
N GLY A 129 0.90 -22.25 -3.56
CA GLY A 129 1.22 -22.08 -2.15
C GLY A 129 2.12 -20.89 -1.84
N MET A 130 2.71 -20.22 -2.83
CA MET A 130 3.52 -19.03 -2.55
C MET A 130 2.67 -17.95 -1.85
N PRO A 131 3.21 -17.24 -0.83
CA PRO A 131 2.51 -16.10 -0.22
C PRO A 131 2.26 -15.00 -1.26
N LEU A 132 1.01 -14.88 -1.73
CA LEU A 132 0.66 -13.95 -2.81
C LEU A 132 0.38 -12.55 -2.26
N VAL A 133 -0.56 -12.46 -1.31
CA VAL A 133 -1.02 -11.18 -0.75
C VAL A 133 -1.27 -11.31 0.74
N GLN A 134 -0.92 -10.26 1.48
CA GLN A 134 -1.29 -10.10 2.88
C GLN A 134 -2.51 -9.19 2.97
N ILE A 135 -3.52 -9.63 3.71
CA ILE A 135 -4.79 -8.94 3.89
C ILE A 135 -4.90 -8.55 5.36
N ILE A 136 -4.97 -7.26 5.61
CA ILE A 136 -5.02 -6.70 6.96
C ILE A 136 -6.39 -6.03 7.14
N PRO A 137 -7.31 -6.62 7.93
CA PRO A 137 -8.58 -5.99 8.22
C PRO A 137 -8.37 -4.80 9.15
N TYR A 138 -9.09 -3.72 8.91
CA TYR A 138 -9.11 -2.55 9.77
C TYR A 138 -10.52 -1.96 9.84
N LYS A 139 -10.83 -1.34 10.98
CA LYS A 139 -12.09 -0.64 11.16
C LYS A 139 -11.96 0.76 10.56
N ARG A 140 -12.91 1.16 9.71
CA ARG A 140 -12.98 2.54 9.24
C ARG A 140 -13.49 3.43 10.37
N GLU A 141 -12.81 4.54 10.56
CA GLU A 141 -13.21 5.60 11.48
C GLU A 141 -13.12 6.92 10.73
N GLU A 142 -14.06 7.84 11.00
CA GLU A 142 -13.98 9.20 10.47
C GLU A 142 -12.78 9.90 11.12
N PHE A 143 -11.91 10.45 10.28
CA PHE A 143 -10.73 11.18 10.73
C PHE A 143 -10.72 12.56 10.07
N GLU A 144 -10.93 13.59 10.88
CA GLU A 144 -10.77 14.97 10.45
C GLU A 144 -9.29 15.36 10.55
N MET A 145 -8.72 15.74 9.40
CA MET A 145 -7.34 16.19 9.30
C MET A 145 -7.30 17.64 8.85
N GLU A 146 -6.57 18.47 9.59
CA GLU A 146 -6.21 19.83 9.15
C GLU A 146 -4.79 19.81 8.56
N ALA A 147 -4.67 20.15 7.28
CA ALA A 147 -3.38 20.34 6.62
C ALA A 147 -3.06 21.83 6.54
N LEU A 148 -2.10 22.28 7.37
CA LEU A 148 -1.60 23.65 7.33
C LEU A 148 -0.29 23.70 6.53
N ALA A 149 -0.24 24.59 5.54
CA ALA A 149 1.01 24.90 4.86
C ALA A 149 1.91 25.75 5.78
N GLY A 150 2.94 25.12 6.35
CA GLY A 150 3.97 25.85 7.09
C GLY A 150 5.00 26.46 6.14
N ASP A 151 5.11 27.78 6.10
CA ASP A 151 6.34 28.43 5.61
C ASP A 151 7.44 28.18 6.67
N HIS A 152 8.60 27.67 6.27
CA HIS A 152 9.74 27.45 7.18
C HIS A 152 10.08 28.72 8.00
N ARG A 153 9.84 29.91 7.42
CA ARG A 153 10.02 31.22 8.09
C ARG A 153 9.04 31.44 9.25
N VAL A 154 7.85 30.86 9.17
CA VAL A 154 6.82 30.98 10.21
C VAL A 154 7.23 30.20 11.47
N ARG A 155 7.94 29.07 11.33
CA ARG A 155 8.42 28.29 12.48
C ARG A 155 9.48 29.03 13.30
N GLU A 156 10.42 29.70 12.63
CA GLU A 156 11.42 30.55 13.29
C GLU A 156 10.77 31.76 13.98
N ASN A 157 9.80 32.40 13.32
CA ASN A 157 9.08 33.52 13.90
C ASN A 157 8.23 33.11 15.10
N ILE A 158 7.52 31.97 15.08
CA ILE A 158 6.74 31.51 16.24
C ILE A 158 7.64 31.18 17.42
N LEU A 159 8.77 30.49 17.20
CA LEU A 159 9.73 30.20 18.27
C LEU A 159 10.36 31.49 18.82
N THR A 160 10.75 32.40 17.94
CA THR A 160 11.33 33.70 18.33
C THR A 160 10.32 34.56 19.07
N GLN A 161 9.07 34.60 18.61
CA GLN A 161 7.96 35.31 19.27
C GLN A 161 7.65 34.69 20.64
N TYR A 162 7.67 33.36 20.73
CA TYR A 162 7.48 32.65 21.99
C TYR A 162 8.61 32.96 22.98
N ILE A 163 9.88 32.87 22.56
CA ILE A 163 11.05 33.21 23.37
C ILE A 163 11.01 34.68 23.79
N HIS A 164 10.75 35.60 22.85
CA HIS A 164 10.59 37.02 23.11
C HIS A 164 9.50 37.25 24.17
N ASN A 165 8.28 36.78 23.94
CA ASN A 165 7.18 36.92 24.89
C ASN A 165 7.50 36.29 26.26
N SER A 166 8.24 35.18 26.30
CA SER A 166 8.68 34.53 27.54
C SER A 166 9.75 35.32 28.30
N ILE A 167 10.63 36.05 27.60
CA ILE A 167 11.66 36.93 28.18
C ILE A 167 11.05 38.24 28.67
N PHE A 168 9.98 38.73 28.02
CA PHE A 168 9.34 40.01 28.33
C PHE A 168 8.10 39.89 29.25
N ALA A 169 7.42 38.76 29.33
CA ALA A 169 6.35 38.51 30.32
C ALA A 169 6.78 38.70 31.79
N PRO A 170 8.01 38.37 32.22
CA PRO A 170 8.51 38.65 33.57
C PRO A 170 8.76 40.14 33.84
N GLN A 171 8.93 40.96 32.80
CA GLN A 171 9.29 42.38 32.98
C GLN A 171 8.11 43.23 33.45
N HIS A 172 6.88 42.79 33.23
CA HIS A 172 5.67 43.50 33.71
C HIS A 172 5.31 43.22 35.18
N TYR A 173 5.97 42.26 35.85
CA TYR A 173 5.70 41.93 37.26
C TYR A 173 6.68 42.53 38.27
N ARG A 174 7.77 43.19 37.85
CA ARG A 174 8.63 43.93 38.79
C ARG A 174 8.09 45.34 39.06
N LYS A 175 7.00 45.40 39.83
CA LYS A 175 6.69 46.61 40.62
C LYS A 175 7.82 46.85 41.61
N THR A 176 8.64 47.86 41.34
CA THR A 176 9.40 48.65 42.33
C THR A 176 10.11 47.86 43.44
N LEU A 177 11.32 47.38 43.18
CA LEU A 177 12.30 47.19 44.26
C LEU A 177 13.41 48.23 44.09
N SER A 178 13.28 49.31 44.86
CA SER A 178 14.32 50.32 45.04
C SER A 178 15.57 49.65 45.62
N PRO A 179 16.75 49.81 45.00
CA PRO A 179 17.98 49.33 45.58
C PRO A 179 18.33 50.20 46.80
N LYS A 180 18.03 49.72 48.00
CA LYS A 180 18.52 50.35 49.24
C LYS A 180 20.05 50.30 49.24
N ARG A 181 20.68 51.47 49.15
CA ARG A 181 22.10 51.67 49.47
C ARG A 181 22.28 51.51 50.98
N TYR A 182 23.19 50.64 51.40
CA TYR A 182 23.75 50.67 52.75
C TYR A 182 25.08 51.43 52.71
N LYS A 183 25.28 52.29 53.73
CA LYS A 183 26.47 53.12 53.94
C LYS A 183 27.67 52.26 54.31
#